data_AF-A0A257NRK1-F1
#
_entry.id   AF-A0A257NRK1-F1
#
_cell.length_a   1.000
_cell.length_b   1.000
_cell.length_c   1.000
_cell.angle_alpha   90.00
_cell.angle_beta   90.00
_cell.angle_gamma   90.00
#
_symmetry.space_group_name_H-M   'P 1'
#
loop_
_entity.id
_entity.type
_entity.pdbx_description
1 polymer ?
#
loop_
_entity_poly.entity_id
_entity_poly.type
_entity_poly.pdbx_seq_one_letter_code
_entity_poly.pdbx_strand_id
1 'polypeptide(L)'
;AMPIDAYFGFVLGELPYRSLRFHHETVAGLPAQAWSVTNFTGVEKFTRETAWHVLPHHVVQDTGRHTRTREEPCDYRDNAMERYYPVKTADGRYTALYEKYKALAAAEPKVRFIGRCGTYQYLDMDQVINQSLISARAWLAERG
;
A
#
# COMPACT_ATOMS: atom_id res chain seq x y z
N ALA A 1 9.62 3.69 0.90
CA ALA A 1 10.44 3.78 -0.33
C ALA A 1 9.79 4.78 -1.28
N MET A 2 10.60 5.60 -1.95
CA MET A 2 10.13 6.60 -2.93
C MET A 2 9.54 5.89 -4.18
N PRO A 3 8.48 6.42 -4.81
CA PRO A 3 8.00 5.96 -6.12
C PRO A 3 9.07 6.14 -7.21
N ILE A 4 9.29 5.12 -8.03
CA ILE A 4 10.36 5.13 -9.04
C ILE A 4 10.16 6.21 -10.12
N ASP A 5 8.93 6.44 -10.55
CA ASP A 5 8.57 7.48 -11.52
C ASP A 5 8.85 8.88 -10.96
N ALA A 6 8.49 9.13 -9.69
CA ALA A 6 8.76 10.39 -9.01
C ALA A 6 10.26 10.67 -8.83
N TYR A 7 11.06 9.64 -8.54
CA TYR A 7 12.52 9.79 -8.45
C TYR A 7 13.12 10.34 -9.76
N PHE A 8 12.66 9.82 -10.90
CA PHE A 8 13.11 10.27 -12.22
C PHE A 8 12.33 11.49 -12.76
N GLY A 9 11.60 12.21 -11.90
CA GLY A 9 10.86 13.41 -12.31
C GLY A 9 9.79 13.14 -13.38
N PHE A 10 9.21 11.93 -13.39
CA PHE A 10 8.16 11.52 -14.33
C PHE A 10 8.55 11.58 -15.81
N VAL A 11 9.85 11.49 -16.14
CA VAL A 11 10.39 11.62 -17.50
C VAL A 11 9.77 10.67 -18.54
N LEU A 12 9.24 9.51 -18.13
CA LEU A 12 8.55 8.56 -19.02
C LEU A 12 7.03 8.55 -18.85
N GLY A 13 6.47 9.43 -18.01
CA GLY A 13 5.07 9.47 -17.59
C GLY A 13 4.82 8.88 -16.19
N GLU A 14 3.62 9.09 -15.65
CA GLU A 14 3.24 8.61 -14.31
C GLU A 14 2.92 7.11 -14.28
N LEU A 15 3.35 6.45 -13.21
CA LEU A 15 2.87 5.12 -12.84
C LEU A 15 1.68 5.27 -11.88
N PRO A 16 0.44 4.91 -12.28
CA PRO A 16 -0.74 5.20 -11.49
C PRO A 16 -0.89 4.26 -10.29
N TYR A 17 -1.45 4.81 -9.22
CA TYR A 17 -1.80 4.07 -8.02
C TYR A 17 -3.27 4.31 -7.64
N ARG A 18 -3.91 3.28 -7.09
CA ARG A 18 -5.13 3.46 -6.32
C ARG A 18 -4.77 3.79 -4.87
N SER A 19 -5.60 4.62 -4.24
CA SER A 19 -5.49 5.01 -2.84
C SER A 19 -6.73 4.66 -2.04
N LEU A 20 -6.68 4.91 -0.73
CA LEU A 20 -7.79 4.72 0.21
C LEU A 20 -7.87 5.93 1.14
N ARG A 21 -9.07 6.50 1.26
CA ARG A 21 -9.39 7.40 2.37
C ARG A 21 -9.98 6.60 3.52
N PHE A 22 -9.43 6.80 4.70
CA PHE A 22 -9.89 6.14 5.92
C PHE A 22 -10.83 7.05 6.70
N HIS A 23 -12.03 6.55 6.98
CA HIS A 23 -13.06 7.24 7.74
C HIS A 23 -13.17 6.56 9.11
N HIS A 24 -12.54 7.18 10.11
CA HIS A 24 -12.53 6.67 11.49
C HIS A 24 -13.73 7.21 12.26
N GLU A 25 -14.38 6.34 13.03
CA GLU A 25 -15.51 6.71 13.88
C GLU A 25 -15.44 5.96 15.21
N THR A 26 -15.59 6.66 16.32
CA THR A 26 -15.74 6.06 17.64
C THR A 26 -17.20 6.13 18.05
N VAL A 27 -17.81 4.97 18.30
CA VAL A 27 -19.23 4.85 18.60
C VAL A 27 -19.44 4.23 19.98
N ALA A 28 -20.60 4.49 20.57
CA ALA A 28 -20.99 3.91 21.85
C ALA A 28 -21.40 2.43 21.70
N GLY A 29 -21.16 1.65 22.76
CA GLY A 29 -21.38 0.22 22.82
C GLY A 29 -20.19 -0.59 22.32
N LEU A 30 -20.16 -1.87 22.71
CA LEU A 30 -19.25 -2.88 22.19
C LEU A 30 -20.11 -3.94 21.48
N PRO A 31 -20.13 -3.97 20.14
CA PRO A 31 -20.97 -4.88 19.40
C PRO A 31 -20.51 -6.32 19.65
N ALA A 32 -21.47 -7.24 19.74
CA ALA A 32 -21.19 -8.66 19.95
C ALA A 32 -20.63 -9.39 18.71
N GLN A 33 -20.11 -8.65 17.71
CA GLN A 33 -19.59 -9.25 16.48
C GLN A 33 -18.30 -10.01 16.75
N ALA A 34 -18.08 -11.11 16.02
CA ALA A 34 -16.91 -11.98 16.19
C ALA A 34 -15.87 -11.86 15.06
N TRP A 35 -16.06 -10.92 14.12
CA TRP A 35 -15.19 -10.71 12.97
C TRP A 35 -14.70 -9.26 12.92
N SER A 36 -13.44 -9.06 12.50
CA SER A 36 -12.81 -7.75 12.43
C SER A 36 -13.14 -6.97 11.16
N VAL A 37 -13.45 -7.64 10.06
CA VAL A 37 -13.70 -6.97 8.77
C VAL A 37 -15.03 -7.42 8.19
N THR A 38 -15.83 -6.45 7.78
CA THR A 38 -17.03 -6.66 6.95
C THR A 38 -16.80 -6.02 5.59
N ASN A 39 -16.93 -6.80 4.52
CA ASN A 39 -16.80 -6.31 3.15
C ASN A 39 -18.17 -5.91 2.60
N PHE A 40 -18.24 -4.76 1.94
CA PHE A 40 -19.41 -4.28 1.22
C PHE A 40 -19.20 -4.53 -0.27
N THR A 41 -20.06 -5.34 -0.87
CA THR A 41 -19.96 -5.74 -2.29
C THR A 41 -21.04 -5.09 -3.17
N GLY A 42 -21.84 -4.18 -2.59
CA GLY A 42 -22.86 -3.41 -3.30
C GLY A 42 -22.29 -2.20 -4.04
N VAL A 43 -23.18 -1.26 -4.39
CA VAL A 43 -22.84 0.02 -5.06
C VAL A 43 -22.50 1.14 -4.07
N GLU A 44 -22.22 0.76 -2.82
CA GLU A 44 -21.95 1.67 -1.74
C GLU A 44 -20.60 2.37 -1.91
N LYS A 45 -20.45 3.52 -1.26
CA LYS A 45 -19.24 4.32 -1.29
C LYS A 45 -18.02 3.61 -0.66
N PHE A 46 -18.26 2.82 0.38
CA PHE A 46 -17.21 2.15 1.15
C PHE A 46 -17.06 0.70 0.69
N THR A 47 -15.83 0.19 0.67
CA THR A 47 -15.54 -1.21 0.27
C THR A 47 -15.55 -2.16 1.46
N ARG A 48 -15.18 -1.67 2.65
CA ARG A 48 -15.19 -2.47 3.89
C ARG A 48 -15.17 -1.59 5.13
N GLU A 49 -15.55 -2.20 6.25
CA GLU A 49 -15.41 -1.66 7.59
C GLU A 49 -14.53 -2.58 8.43
N THR A 50 -13.57 -2.00 9.16
CA THR A 50 -12.75 -2.68 10.16
C THR A 50 -13.20 -2.28 11.56
N ALA A 51 -13.54 -3.27 12.38
CA ALA A 51 -13.79 -3.14 13.81
C ALA A 51 -12.52 -3.52 14.58
N TRP A 52 -11.92 -2.55 15.25
CA TRP A 52 -10.58 -2.72 15.86
C TRP A 52 -10.60 -3.56 17.14
N HIS A 53 -11.69 -3.49 17.91
CA HIS A 53 -11.84 -4.14 19.21
C HIS A 53 -11.81 -5.68 19.17
N VAL A 54 -12.02 -6.28 18.00
CA VAL A 54 -12.01 -7.74 17.78
C VAL A 54 -10.74 -8.23 17.10
N LEU A 55 -9.76 -7.36 16.85
CA LEU A 55 -8.47 -7.81 16.34
C LEU A 55 -7.79 -8.71 17.38
N PRO A 56 -7.13 -9.80 16.95
CA PRO A 56 -6.40 -10.68 17.86
C PRO A 56 -5.44 -9.90 18.76
N HIS A 57 -5.44 -10.21 20.05
CA HIS A 57 -4.61 -9.56 21.07
C HIS A 57 -4.84 -8.05 21.26
N HIS A 58 -5.94 -7.50 20.73
CA HIS A 58 -6.34 -6.14 21.04
C HIS A 58 -6.84 -6.05 22.49
N VAL A 59 -6.29 -5.11 23.27
CA VAL A 59 -6.73 -4.88 24.65
C VAL A 59 -7.96 -3.99 24.62
N VAL A 60 -9.13 -4.58 24.85
CA VAL A 60 -10.38 -3.83 24.98
C VAL A 60 -10.51 -3.33 26.42
N GLN A 61 -10.43 -2.02 26.58
CA GLN A 61 -10.77 -1.36 27.84
C GLN A 61 -12.30 -1.19 27.92
N ASP A 62 -12.86 -1.36 29.12
CA ASP A 62 -14.28 -1.12 29.37
C ASP A 62 -14.61 0.38 29.40
N THR A 63 -14.56 0.98 28.21
CA THR A 63 -14.90 2.39 27.97
C THR A 63 -16.35 2.55 27.51
N GLY A 64 -17.07 1.44 27.32
CA GLY A 64 -18.37 1.41 26.66
C GLY A 64 -18.35 1.95 25.23
N ARG A 65 -17.19 1.97 24.56
CA ARG A 65 -17.00 2.52 23.20
C ARG A 65 -16.07 1.63 22.38
N HIS A 66 -16.19 1.72 21.06
CA HIS A 66 -15.23 1.11 20.14
C HIS A 66 -15.00 1.99 18.91
N THR A 67 -13.86 1.76 18.25
CA THR A 67 -13.53 2.43 16.99
C THR A 67 -13.78 1.49 15.83
N ARG A 68 -14.34 2.05 14.76
CA ARG A 68 -14.47 1.43 13.44
C ARG A 68 -13.80 2.29 12.38
N THR A 69 -13.44 1.69 11.26
CA THR A 69 -12.84 2.40 10.12
C THR A 69 -13.41 1.91 8.82
N ARG A 70 -14.01 2.81 8.05
CA ARG A 70 -14.51 2.54 6.71
C ARG A 70 -13.53 3.01 5.66
N GLU A 71 -13.38 2.23 4.60
CA GLU A 71 -12.42 2.49 3.52
C GLU A 71 -13.13 2.93 2.25
N GLU A 72 -12.74 4.09 1.72
CA GLU A 72 -13.21 4.64 0.45
C GLU A 72 -12.09 4.59 -0.59
N PRO A 73 -12.23 3.83 -1.70
CA PRO A 73 -11.26 3.83 -2.78
C PRO A 73 -11.27 5.16 -3.52
N CYS A 74 -10.08 5.65 -3.85
CA CYS A 74 -9.90 6.88 -4.62
C CYS A 74 -8.65 6.82 -5.51
N ASP A 75 -8.51 7.78 -6.42
CA ASP A 75 -7.25 8.03 -7.10
C ASP A 75 -6.25 8.62 -6.09
N TYR A 76 -4.98 8.22 -6.17
CA TYR A 76 -3.94 8.73 -5.27
C TYR A 76 -3.75 10.25 -5.36
N ARG A 77 -4.04 10.86 -6.52
CA ARG A 77 -4.00 12.32 -6.69
C ARG A 77 -5.03 13.03 -5.82
N ASP A 78 -6.14 12.36 -5.54
CA ASP A 78 -7.21 12.89 -4.70
C ASP A 78 -6.94 12.69 -3.19
N ASN A 79 -5.89 11.95 -2.83
CA ASN A 79 -5.55 11.65 -1.44
C ASN A 79 -4.09 12.01 -1.12
N ALA A 80 -3.74 13.29 -1.32
CA ALA A 80 -2.41 13.83 -0.98
C ALA A 80 -1.23 13.02 -1.56
N MET A 81 -1.42 12.42 -2.74
CA MET A 81 -0.44 11.57 -3.42
C MET A 81 -0.09 10.28 -2.65
N GLU A 82 -0.93 9.82 -1.72
CA GLU A 82 -0.76 8.57 -0.98
C GLU A 82 -1.00 7.36 -1.88
N ARG A 83 0.06 6.58 -2.12
CA ARG A 83 0.08 5.45 -3.05
C ARG A 83 -0.06 4.14 -2.30
N TYR A 84 -1.21 3.46 -2.44
CA TYR A 84 -1.45 2.18 -1.78
C TYR A 84 -1.31 0.98 -2.71
N TYR A 85 -1.93 1.00 -3.90
CA TYR A 85 -1.98 -0.16 -4.80
C TYR A 85 -1.51 0.22 -6.20
N PRO A 86 -0.43 -0.40 -6.73
CA PRO A 86 -0.04 -0.25 -8.13
C PRO A 86 -1.17 -0.68 -9.05
N VAL A 87 -1.47 0.12 -10.07
CA VAL A 87 -2.53 -0.22 -11.04
C VAL A 87 -1.97 -1.15 -12.12
N LYS A 88 -2.64 -2.28 -12.32
CA LYS A 88 -2.40 -3.18 -13.44
C LYS A 88 -3.57 -3.10 -14.43
N THR A 89 -3.26 -3.08 -15.72
CA THR A 89 -4.23 -3.06 -16.81
C THR A 89 -4.10 -4.34 -17.64
N ALA A 90 -5.20 -4.77 -18.24
CA ALA A 90 -5.22 -5.97 -19.08
C ALA A 90 -4.30 -5.85 -20.31
N ASP A 91 -4.13 -4.63 -20.83
CA ASP A 91 -3.22 -4.32 -21.94
C ASP A 91 -1.73 -4.27 -21.52
N GLY A 92 -1.43 -4.39 -20.21
CA GLY A 92 -0.06 -4.38 -19.69
C GLY A 92 0.68 -3.05 -19.80
N ARG A 93 0.03 -1.95 -20.20
CA ARG A 93 0.72 -0.67 -20.51
C ARG A 93 1.54 -0.12 -19.34
N TYR A 94 1.06 -0.23 -18.11
CA TYR A 94 1.80 0.25 -16.93
C TYR A 94 2.93 -0.68 -16.52
N THR A 95 2.81 -1.99 -16.79
CA THR A 95 3.93 -2.93 -16.64
C THR A 95 5.04 -2.58 -17.63
N ALA A 96 4.68 -2.31 -18.88
CA ALA A 96 5.65 -1.89 -19.90
C ALA A 96 6.31 -0.54 -19.55
N LEU A 97 5.56 0.42 -18.99
CA LEU A 97 6.11 1.68 -18.50
C LEU A 97 7.09 1.45 -17.33
N TYR A 98 6.71 0.61 -16.36
CA TYR A 98 7.58 0.29 -15.23
C TYR A 98 8.90 -0.36 -15.68
N GLU A 99 8.89 -1.28 -16.65
CA GLU A 99 10.13 -1.90 -17.14
C GLU A 99 11.09 -0.85 -17.77
N LYS A 100 10.56 0.22 -18.38
CA LYS A 100 11.41 1.33 -18.84
C LYS A 100 12.04 2.10 -17.68
N TYR A 101 11.27 2.38 -16.62
CA TYR A 101 11.82 3.01 -15.40
C TYR A 101 12.84 2.13 -14.69
N LYS A 102 12.61 0.82 -14.65
CA LYS A 102 13.53 -0.16 -14.10
C LYS A 102 14.84 -0.22 -14.89
N ALA A 103 14.81 -0.03 -16.20
CA ALA A 103 16.01 0.12 -17.02
C ALA A 103 16.82 1.38 -16.65
N LEU A 104 16.14 2.52 -16.38
CA LEU A 104 16.80 3.73 -15.87
C LEU A 104 17.42 3.48 -14.48
N ALA A 105 16.68 2.83 -13.59
CA ALA A 105 17.16 2.47 -12.26
C ALA A 105 18.38 1.54 -12.29
N ALA A 106 18.47 0.63 -13.25
CA ALA A 106 19.65 -0.23 -13.43
C ALA A 106 20.92 0.55 -13.83
N ALA A 107 20.77 1.74 -14.41
CA ALA A 107 21.88 2.62 -14.76
C ALA A 107 22.33 3.54 -13.61
N GLU A 108 21.66 3.53 -12.45
CA GLU A 108 22.00 4.36 -11.29
C GLU A 108 22.98 3.65 -10.34
N PRO A 109 24.30 3.95 -10.37
CA PRO A 109 25.31 3.15 -9.68
C PRO A 109 25.25 3.26 -8.15
N LYS A 110 24.59 4.29 -7.62
CA LYS A 110 24.55 4.60 -6.18
C LYS A 110 23.18 4.41 -5.56
N VAL A 111 22.19 3.96 -6.33
CA VAL A 111 20.80 3.85 -5.87
C VAL A 111 20.25 2.46 -6.21
N ARG A 112 19.56 1.85 -5.24
CA ARG A 112 18.81 0.60 -5.44
C ARG A 112 17.37 0.81 -5.00
N PHE A 113 16.44 0.52 -5.88
CA PHE A 113 15.01 0.65 -5.61
C PHE A 113 14.49 -0.63 -4.96
N ILE A 114 13.74 -0.45 -3.87
CA ILE A 114 13.14 -1.54 -3.08
C ILE A 114 11.72 -1.16 -2.64
N GLY A 115 10.96 -2.14 -2.17
CA GLY A 115 9.64 -1.98 -1.62
C GLY A 115 8.58 -1.61 -2.65
N ARG A 116 7.33 -1.57 -2.19
CA ARG A 116 6.11 -1.39 -3.01
C ARG A 116 6.21 -0.27 -4.06
N CYS A 117 6.62 0.92 -3.64
CA CYS A 117 6.67 2.08 -4.53
C CYS A 117 7.92 2.11 -5.41
N GLY A 118 9.06 1.65 -4.88
CA GLY A 118 10.32 1.61 -5.64
C GLY A 118 10.29 0.55 -6.75
N THR A 119 9.55 -0.54 -6.56
CA THR A 119 9.48 -1.64 -7.53
C THR A 119 8.12 -1.79 -8.21
N TYR A 120 7.20 -0.83 -8.01
CA TYR A 120 5.84 -0.85 -8.58
C TYR A 120 5.12 -2.20 -8.42
N GLN A 121 5.25 -2.81 -7.24
CA GLN A 121 4.72 -4.15 -6.95
C GLN A 121 3.76 -4.10 -5.77
N TYR A 122 2.65 -4.84 -5.86
CA TYR A 122 1.79 -5.05 -4.72
C TYR A 122 2.42 -6.11 -3.81
N LEU A 123 2.90 -5.67 -2.66
CA LEU A 123 3.66 -6.49 -1.71
C LEU A 123 3.04 -6.44 -0.32
N ASP A 124 2.90 -7.62 0.28
CA ASP A 124 2.61 -7.81 1.70
C ASP A 124 3.86 -7.54 2.55
N MET A 125 3.69 -7.45 3.88
CA MET A 125 4.76 -7.04 4.79
C MET A 125 5.95 -8.00 4.78
N ASP A 126 5.69 -9.32 4.82
CA ASP A 126 6.70 -10.37 4.78
C ASP A 126 7.50 -10.36 3.48
N GLN A 127 6.83 -10.10 2.35
CA GLN A 127 7.47 -9.99 1.04
C GLN A 127 8.42 -8.79 0.97
N VAL A 128 8.02 -7.63 1.51
CA VAL A 128 8.88 -6.44 1.58
C VAL A 128 10.08 -6.68 2.51
N ILE A 129 9.87 -7.35 3.65
CA ILE A 129 10.96 -7.72 4.57
C ILE A 129 11.97 -8.62 3.86
N ASN A 130 11.51 -9.69 3.21
CA ASN A 130 12.37 -10.61 2.49
C ASN A 130 13.13 -9.90 1.35
N GLN A 131 12.43 -9.10 0.54
CA GLN A 131 13.04 -8.32 -0.55
C GLN A 131 14.14 -7.39 -0.01
N SER A 132 13.90 -6.73 1.12
CA SER A 132 14.86 -5.81 1.73
C SER A 132 16.09 -6.55 2.26
N LEU A 133 15.89 -7.71 2.92
CA LEU A 133 16.99 -8.54 3.41
C LEU A 133 17.87 -9.09 2.26
N ILE A 134 17.25 -9.56 1.18
CA ILE A 134 17.98 -10.00 -0.02
C ILE A 134 18.78 -8.84 -0.61
N SER A 135 18.16 -7.67 -0.76
CA SER A 135 18.80 -6.48 -1.30
C SER A 135 20.01 -6.03 -0.46
N ALA A 136 19.87 -6.02 0.87
CA ALA A 136 20.94 -5.66 1.79
C ALA A 136 22.10 -6.65 1.76
N ARG A 137 21.82 -7.96 1.72
CA ARG A 137 22.85 -9.01 1.60
C ARG A 137 23.65 -8.88 0.31
N ALA A 138 22.98 -8.65 -0.83
CA ALA A 138 23.64 -8.44 -2.10
C ALA A 138 24.55 -7.19 -2.08
N TRP A 139 24.07 -6.09 -1.50
CA TRP A 139 24.86 -4.87 -1.36
C TRP A 139 26.11 -5.05 -0.49
N LEU A 140 26.01 -5.82 0.60
CA LEU A 140 27.16 -6.15 1.45
C LEU A 140 28.18 -7.02 0.71
N ALA A 141 27.72 -8.01 -0.07
CA ALA A 141 28.59 -8.91 -0.84
C ALA A 141 29.34 -8.21 -1.99
N GLU A 142 28.79 -7.13 -2.54
CA GLU A 142 29.45 -6.30 -3.56
C GLU A 142 30.60 -5.43 -3.00
N ARG A 143 30.73 -5.34 -1.66
CA ARG A 143 31.66 -4.44 -0.96
C ARG A 143 32.64 -5.14 -0.01
N GLY A 144 32.41 -6.41 0.30
CA GLY A 144 33.33 -7.26 1.05
C GLY A 144 34.28 -7.96 0.10
#